data_AF-A0A2M9Q782-F1
#
_entry.id   AF-A0A2M9Q782-F1
#
_cell.length_a   1.000
_cell.length_b   1.000
_cell.length_c   1.000
_cell.angle_alpha   90.00
_cell.angle_beta   90.00
_cell.angle_gamma   90.00
#
_symmetry.space_group_name_H-M   'P 1'
#
loop_
_entity.id
_entity.type
_entity.pdbx_description
1 polymer ?
#
loop_
_entity_poly.entity_id
_entity_poly.type
_entity_poly.pdbx_seq_one_letter_code
_entity_poly.pdbx_strand_id
1 'polypeptide(L)'
;MIIIGNSEATKTKVLGVFSFGEIAVEYDMSTMPQPENKPGKSAELFYDKVTKQLYYEYKDIPKTEIELLQEENEKFKVSQADQDENIMLMMLEMGGN
;
A
#
# COMPACT_ATOMS: atom_id res chain seq x y z
N MET A 1 -6.47 22.38 26.95
CA MET A 1 -6.58 23.82 26.64
C MET A 1 -5.83 24.58 27.71
N ILE A 2 -4.70 25.20 27.36
CA ILE A 2 -4.01 26.17 28.22
C ILE A 2 -3.66 27.34 27.30
N ILE A 3 -4.27 28.51 27.57
CA ILE A 3 -4.03 29.75 26.84
C ILE A 3 -3.16 30.61 27.75
N ILE A 4 -1.93 30.89 27.32
CA ILE A 4 -1.05 31.87 27.97
C ILE A 4 -1.36 33.22 27.31
N GLY A 5 -1.86 34.17 28.09
CA GLY A 5 -2.28 35.48 27.61
C GLY A 5 -1.09 36.33 27.18
N ASN A 6 -1.18 36.92 25.99
CA ASN A 6 -0.27 37.99 25.57
C ASN A 6 -1.10 39.25 25.29
N SER A 7 -0.71 40.35 25.91
CA SER A 7 -1.41 41.62 25.94
C SER A 7 -0.96 42.54 24.80
N GLU A 8 -1.38 42.23 23.56
CA GLU A 8 -1.49 43.20 22.46
C GLU A 8 -2.75 42.84 21.64
N ALA A 9 -3.83 43.55 21.95
CA ALA A 9 -5.17 43.37 21.38
C ALA A 9 -5.16 43.72 19.87
N THR A 10 -5.48 42.85 18.91
CA THR A 10 -6.76 42.14 18.74
C THR A 10 -6.65 41.00 17.71
N LYS A 11 -5.43 40.58 17.33
CA LYS A 11 -5.25 39.58 16.27
C LYS A 11 -4.06 38.68 16.59
N THR A 12 -4.35 37.40 16.80
CA THR A 12 -3.34 36.34 16.80
C THR A 12 -3.29 35.74 15.41
N LYS A 13 -2.10 35.61 14.82
CA LYS A 13 -1.92 34.86 13.58
C LYS A 13 -2.24 33.39 13.87
N VAL A 14 -3.34 32.88 13.32
CA VAL A 14 -3.69 31.46 13.41
C VAL A 14 -2.67 30.70 12.57
N LEU A 15 -1.82 29.90 13.22
CA LEU A 15 -0.78 29.09 12.56
C LEU A 15 -1.27 27.68 12.19
N GLY A 16 -2.52 27.35 12.52
CA GLY A 16 -3.15 26.07 12.20
C GLY A 16 -4.59 26.02 12.68
N VAL A 17 -5.48 25.48 11.85
CA VAL A 17 -6.90 25.26 12.18
C VAL A 17 -7.06 23.77 12.49
N PHE A 18 -7.57 23.47 13.69
CA PHE A 18 -7.92 22.12 14.12
C PHE A 18 -9.43 21.97 14.03
N SER A 19 -9.90 20.95 13.32
CA SER A 19 -11.32 20.62 13.21
C SER A 19 -11.49 19.13 13.47
N PHE A 20 -12.33 18.76 14.44
CA PHE A 20 -12.75 17.37 14.72
C PHE A 20 -11.64 16.30 14.76
N GLY A 21 -10.46 16.63 15.30
CA GLY A 21 -9.34 15.68 15.42
C GLY A 21 -8.42 15.60 14.20
N GLU A 22 -8.71 16.38 13.16
CA GLU A 22 -7.86 16.56 11.98
C GLU A 22 -7.03 17.84 12.11
N ILE A 23 -5.76 17.75 11.72
CA ILE A 23 -4.83 18.88 11.69
C ILE A 23 -4.72 19.33 10.24
N ALA A 24 -5.20 20.53 9.92
CA ALA A 24 -4.88 21.15 8.64
C ALA A 24 -3.44 21.70 8.71
N VAL A 25 -2.54 21.11 7.93
CA VAL A 25 -1.16 21.59 7.79
C VAL A 25 -1.07 22.41 6.52
N GLU A 26 -0.70 23.69 6.65
CA GLU A 26 -0.33 24.52 5.51
C GLU A 26 1.00 24.00 4.95
N TYR A 27 0.98 23.54 3.70
CA TYR A 27 2.16 23.02 3.02
C TYR A 27 2.24 23.62 1.61
N ASP A 28 3.43 24.02 1.20
CA ASP A 28 3.65 24.55 -0.15
C ASP A 28 3.61 23.41 -1.18
N MET A 29 2.55 23.38 -1.99
CA MET A 29 2.36 22.35 -3.02
C MET A 29 3.47 22.33 -4.08
N SER A 30 4.23 23.42 -4.27
CA SER A 30 5.35 23.44 -5.20
C SER A 30 6.52 22.55 -4.74
N THR A 31 6.59 22.26 -3.43
CA THR A 31 7.62 21.43 -2.80
C THR A 31 7.10 20.04 -2.44
N MET A 32 5.89 19.70 -2.85
CA MET A 32 5.29 18.40 -2.59
C MET A 32 6.01 17.34 -3.42
N PRO A 33 6.55 16.27 -2.79
CA PRO A 33 7.14 15.18 -3.55
C PRO A 33 6.08 14.54 -4.44
N GLN A 34 6.49 14.02 -5.59
CA GLN A 34 5.62 13.22 -6.45
C GLN A 34 5.84 11.74 -6.12
N PRO A 35 4.80 10.91 -6.07
CA PRO A 35 4.96 9.48 -5.84
C PRO A 35 5.64 8.85 -7.06
N GLU A 36 6.58 7.94 -6.81
CA GLU A 36 7.19 7.10 -7.83
C GLU A 36 6.20 6.00 -8.25
N ASN A 37 6.16 5.70 -9.55
CA ASN A 37 5.37 4.57 -10.02
C ASN A 37 6.09 3.25 -9.70
N LYS A 38 5.64 2.55 -8.66
CA LYS A 38 6.16 1.23 -8.26
C LYS A 38 5.08 0.17 -8.50
N PRO A 39 5.26 -0.72 -9.49
CA PRO A 39 4.29 -1.78 -9.78
C PRO A 39 3.99 -2.64 -8.54
N GLY A 40 2.71 -2.92 -8.29
CA GLY A 40 2.28 -3.72 -7.15
C GLY A 40 2.38 -3.03 -5.78
N LYS A 41 2.74 -1.75 -5.74
CA LYS A 41 2.83 -0.95 -4.51
C LYS A 41 1.86 0.22 -4.54
N SER A 42 1.17 0.48 -3.43
CA SER A 42 0.41 1.71 -3.21
C SER A 42 1.30 2.76 -2.54
N ALA A 43 1.27 3.99 -3.03
CA ALA A 43 1.97 5.12 -2.42
C ALA A 43 1.05 5.81 -1.41
N GLU A 44 1.46 5.84 -0.15
CA GLU A 44 0.77 6.53 0.94
C GLU A 44 1.59 7.74 1.39
N LEU A 45 0.97 8.91 1.43
CA LEU A 45 1.63 10.16 1.81
C LEU A 45 1.58 10.36 3.33
N PHE A 46 2.74 10.59 3.93
CA PHE A 46 2.89 10.85 5.36
C PHE A 46 3.54 12.22 5.59
N TYR A 47 3.19 12.82 6.72
CA TYR A 47 3.80 14.06 7.22
C TYR A 47 4.62 13.77 8.47
N ASP A 48 5.93 14.01 8.40
CA ASP A 48 6.81 13.92 9.56
C ASP A 48 6.67 15.19 10.42
N LYS A 49 6.22 15.02 11.67
CA LYS A 49 6.02 16.13 12.62
C LYS A 49 7.33 16.71 13.14
N VAL A 50 8.43 15.96 13.09
CA VAL A 50 9.75 16.37 13.58
C VAL A 50 10.47 17.18 12.50
N THR A 51 10.58 16.64 11.29
CA THR A 51 11.26 17.31 10.18
C THR A 51 10.37 18.27 9.40
N LYS A 52 9.05 18.20 9.61
CA LYS A 52 8.01 18.98 8.91
C LYS A 52 7.97 18.72 7.40
N GLN A 53 8.40 17.52 6.97
CA GLN A 53 8.46 17.14 5.56
C GLN A 53 7.40 16.10 5.21
N LEU A 54 6.96 16.14 3.95
CA LEU A 54 6.13 15.11 3.35
C LEU A 54 7.01 14.02 2.73
N TYR A 55 6.59 12.76 2.86
CA TYR A 55 7.25 11.61 2.24
C TYR A 55 6.24 10.52 1.88
N TYR A 56 6.58 9.68 0.91
CA TYR A 56 5.75 8.53 0.52
C TYR A 56 6.31 7.22 1.09
N GLU A 57 5.44 6.42 1.70
CA GLU A 57 5.71 5.01 1.96
C GLU A 57 5.02 4.14 0.90
N TYR A 58 5.68 3.06 0.50
CA TYR A 58 5.20 2.15 -0.54
C TYR A 58 4.83 0.81 0.07
N LYS A 59 3.54 0.54 0.19
CA LYS A 59 3.03 -0.72 0.75
C LYS A 59 2.64 -1.67 -0.35
N ASP A 60 2.79 -2.97 -0.10
CA ASP A 60 2.33 -3.99 -1.03
C ASP A 60 0.81 -3.90 -1.17
N ILE A 61 0.34 -3.83 -2.42
CA ILE A 61 -1.08 -3.93 -2.71
C ILE A 61 -1.48 -5.38 -2.39
N PRO A 62 -2.39 -5.61 -1.44
CA PRO A 62 -2.85 -6.95 -1.15
C PRO A 62 -3.48 -7.51 -2.43
N LYS A 63 -3.08 -8.74 -2.80
CA LYS A 63 -3.70 -9.45 -3.93
C LYS A 63 -5.20 -9.52 -3.69
N THR A 64 -5.96 -9.22 -4.73
CA THR A 64 -7.40 -9.41 -4.69
C THR A 64 -7.74 -10.90 -4.59
N GLU A 65 -8.94 -11.23 -4.10
CA GLU A 65 -9.42 -12.62 -4.06
C GLU A 65 -9.39 -13.27 -5.45
N ILE A 66 -9.65 -12.48 -6.51
CA ILE A 66 -9.59 -12.95 -7.90
C ILE A 66 -8.17 -13.33 -8.30
N GLU A 67 -7.17 -12.51 -7.98
CA GLU A 67 -5.76 -12.80 -8.29
C GLU A 67 -5.26 -14.04 -7.53
N LEU A 68 -5.67 -14.20 -6.27
CA LEU A 68 -5.37 -15.40 -5.48
C LEU A 68 -6.01 -16.66 -6.09
N LEU A 69 -7.29 -16.58 -6.48
CA LEU A 69 -8.00 -17.68 -7.13
C LEU A 69 -7.41 -18.03 -8.51
N GLN A 70 -6.90 -17.04 -9.26
CA GLN A 70 -6.20 -17.29 -10.52
C GLN A 70 -4.88 -18.03 -10.28
N GLU A 71 -4.09 -17.60 -9.31
CA GLU A 71 -2.83 -18.28 -8.94
C GLU A 71 -3.07 -19.71 -8.45
N GLU A 72 -4.11 -19.93 -7.64
CA GLU A 72 -4.48 -21.27 -7.16
C GLU A 72 -4.93 -22.17 -8.32
N ASN A 73 -5.74 -21.66 -9.25
CA ASN A 73 -6.15 -22.39 -10.46
C ASN A 73 -4.98 -22.75 -11.37
N GLU A 74 -4.00 -21.85 -11.54
CA GLU A 74 -2.79 -22.14 -12.31
C GLU A 74 -1.97 -23.27 -11.68
N LYS A 75 -1.74 -23.20 -10.37
CA LYS A 75 -1.04 -24.27 -9.63
C LYS A 75 -1.80 -25.59 -9.70
N PHE A 76 -3.12 -25.55 -9.59
CA PHE A 76 -3.96 -26.74 -9.70
C PHE A 76 -3.85 -27.40 -11.07
N LYS A 77 -3.89 -26.60 -12.16
CA LYS A 77 -3.73 -27.11 -13.52
C LYS A 77 -2.35 -27.75 -13.76
N VAL A 78 -1.29 -27.12 -13.26
CA VAL A 78 0.07 -27.69 -13.35
C VAL A 78 0.15 -29.01 -12.59
N SER A 79 -0.34 -29.04 -11.34
CA SER A 79 -0.34 -30.28 -10.56
C SER A 79 -1.19 -31.39 -11.19
N GLN A 80 -2.28 -31.04 -11.87
CA GLN A 80 -3.10 -32.01 -12.60
C GLN A 80 -2.34 -32.56 -13.81
N ALA A 81 -1.69 -31.69 -14.59
CA ALA A 81 -0.88 -32.12 -15.73
C ALA A 81 0.27 -33.06 -15.29
N ASP A 82 0.95 -32.74 -14.19
CA ASP A 82 2.00 -33.59 -13.62
C ASP A 82 1.45 -34.95 -13.17
N GLN A 83 0.25 -34.99 -12.59
CA GLN A 83 -0.41 -36.24 -12.21
C GLN A 83 -0.79 -37.09 -13.43
N ASP A 84 -1.35 -36.46 -14.45
CA ASP A 84 -1.75 -37.13 -15.69
C ASP A 84 -0.53 -37.72 -16.42
N GLU A 85 0.59 -36.99 -16.46
CA GLU A 85 1.85 -37.47 -17.03
C GLU A 85 2.39 -38.68 -16.25
N ASN A 86 2.38 -38.62 -14.92
CA ASN A 86 2.81 -39.73 -14.07
C ASN A 86 1.93 -40.98 -14.26
N ILE A 87 0.61 -40.82 -14.39
CA ILE A 87 -0.32 -41.93 -14.66
C ILE A 87 -0.02 -42.54 -16.03
N MET A 88 0.22 -41.72 -17.04
CA MET A 88 0.54 -42.20 -18.40
C MET A 88 1.85 -43.01 -18.41
N LEU A 89 2.89 -42.54 -17.71
CA LEU A 89 4.15 -43.26 -17.56
C LEU A 89 3.96 -44.64 -16.90
N MET A 90 3.19 -44.71 -15.81
CA MET A 90 2.90 -45.99 -15.14
C MET A 90 2.16 -46.97 -16.06
N MET A 91 1.22 -46.49 -16.89
CA MET A 91 0.49 -47.35 -17.84
C MET A 91 1.42 -47.90 -18.95
N LEU A 92 2.38 -47.11 -19.41
CA LEU A 92 3.37 -47.56 -20.41
C LEU A 92 4.32 -48.61 -19.83
N GLU A 93 4.74 -48.46 -18.57
CA GLU A 93 5.61 -49.43 -17.89
C GLU A 93 4.90 -50.76 -17.61
N MET A 94 3.60 -50.75 -17.31
CA MET A 94 2.81 -51.97 -17.09
C MET A 94 2.41 -52.70 -18.38
N GLY A 95 2.39 -52.03 -19.53
CA GLY A 95 2.02 -52.61 -20.83
C GLY A 95 3.17 -53.25 -21.62
N GLY A 96 4.40 -53.18 -21.10
CA GLY A 96 5.63 -53.56 -21.82
C GLY A 96 6.21 -54.95 -21.52
N ASN A 97 5.44 -55.89 -20.94
CA ASN A 97 5.89 -57.25 -20.60
C ASN A 97 5.15 -58.33 -21.39
#